data_AF-A0A0C3L244-F1
#
_entry.id   AF-A0A0C3L244-F1
#
_cell.length_a   1.000
_cell.length_b   1.000
_cell.length_c   1.000
_cell.angle_alpha   90.00
_cell.angle_beta   90.00
_cell.angle_gamma   90.00
#
_symmetry.space_group_name_H-M   'P 1'
#
loop_
_entity.id
_entity.type
_entity.pdbx_description
1 polymer ?
#
loop_
_entity_poly.entity_id
_entity_poly.type
_entity_poly.pdbx_seq_one_letter_code
_entity_poly.pdbx_strand_id
1 'polypeptide(L)'
;VLDDSGEASTRVVYYEIWQAAIFKVGDDCRQDVLALQIIAMFKNIFSGLGLMLYLFPYRVTATAPGCGVIDVVPNATSRDEMGRAKINDLLAFFVARYGSPDTVEFQKARLNFIQSMAAYSVACYILQIKDRHNGNIMIDAHGHIVHVDFGFLFDIDKYCYGVKFEPSSFKLTHEMVVLMGGRESQGYALFVQLTVKAFLAIRPHTEQLVQTVAMMLGTGFPSFKGEPTIKRLRDRFAPGVTERQAADFMMAIVKNAHENMRSTVYDEFQRLQNGE
;
A
#
# COMPACT_ATOMS: atom_id res chain seq x y z
N VAL A 1 37.59 -22.24 -3.07
CA VAL A 1 38.62 -23.30 -3.03
C VAL A 1 39.29 -23.25 -4.38
N LEU A 2 40.55 -22.80 -4.42
CA LEU A 2 41.34 -22.75 -5.65
C LEU A 2 41.61 -24.19 -6.09
N ASP A 3 41.41 -24.49 -7.37
CA ASP A 3 41.98 -25.70 -7.95
C ASP A 3 43.46 -25.47 -8.27
N ASP A 4 44.19 -26.56 -8.43
CA ASP A 4 45.65 -26.60 -8.62
C ASP A 4 46.10 -26.15 -10.03
N SER A 5 45.21 -25.53 -10.82
CA SER A 5 45.49 -25.03 -12.17
C SER A 5 45.44 -23.50 -12.31
N GLY A 6 45.18 -22.76 -11.23
CA GLY A 6 45.24 -21.29 -11.26
C GLY A 6 44.13 -20.61 -12.07
N GLU A 7 43.11 -21.34 -12.51
CA GLU A 7 41.91 -20.78 -13.13
C GLU A 7 40.86 -20.48 -12.06
N ALA A 8 40.30 -19.26 -12.11
CA ALA A 8 39.21 -18.86 -11.22
C ALA A 8 37.94 -19.64 -11.58
N SER A 9 37.75 -20.79 -10.94
CA SER A 9 36.51 -21.56 -11.01
C SER A 9 35.36 -20.73 -10.40
N THR A 10 34.59 -20.07 -11.28
CA THR A 10 33.34 -19.40 -10.88
C THR A 10 32.34 -20.47 -10.50
N ARG A 11 32.20 -20.74 -9.20
CA ARG A 11 31.16 -21.64 -8.68
C ARG A 11 29.80 -20.99 -8.90
N VAL A 12 29.11 -21.39 -9.97
CA VAL A 12 27.71 -21.04 -10.20
C VAL A 12 26.86 -21.86 -9.22
N VAL A 13 26.26 -21.19 -8.25
CA VAL A 13 25.31 -21.80 -7.32
C VAL A 13 23.90 -21.58 -7.88
N TYR A 14 23.20 -22.67 -8.20
CA TYR A 14 21.81 -22.64 -8.62
C TYR A 14 20.90 -22.76 -7.41
N TYR A 15 19.86 -21.94 -7.34
CA TYR A 15 18.81 -22.02 -6.34
C TYR A 15 17.50 -22.28 -7.06
N GLU A 16 16.77 -23.33 -6.66
CA GLU A 16 15.39 -23.52 -7.11
C GLU A 16 14.48 -22.59 -6.32
N ILE A 17 13.77 -21.72 -7.04
CA ILE A 17 12.81 -20.78 -6.45
C ILE A 17 11.45 -21.03 -7.11
N TRP A 18 10.46 -21.37 -6.29
CA TRP A 18 9.07 -21.45 -6.74
C TRP A 18 8.53 -20.04 -6.93
N GLN A 19 8.11 -19.70 -8.15
CA GLN A 19 7.47 -18.43 -8.47
C GLN A 19 6.04 -18.68 -8.94
N ALA A 20 5.11 -17.86 -8.44
CA ALA A 20 3.73 -17.85 -8.88
C ALA A 20 3.43 -16.52 -9.57
N ALA A 21 2.65 -16.57 -10.65
CA ALA A 21 2.24 -15.42 -11.43
C ALA A 21 0.76 -15.54 -11.80
N ILE A 22 0.08 -14.40 -11.86
CA ILE A 22 -1.32 -14.27 -12.28
C ILE A 22 -1.33 -13.70 -13.68
N PHE A 23 -2.02 -14.38 -14.60
CA PHE A 23 -2.27 -13.91 -15.95
C PHE A 23 -3.65 -13.26 -16.00
N LYS A 24 -3.68 -11.94 -16.14
CA LYS A 24 -4.91 -11.15 -16.21
C LYS A 24 -5.24 -10.86 -17.67
N VAL A 25 -6.48 -11.17 -18.08
CA VAL A 25 -7.01 -10.93 -19.43
C VAL A 25 -8.31 -10.15 -19.30
N GLY A 26 -8.47 -9.11 -20.10
CA GLY A 26 -9.61 -8.19 -20.06
C GLY A 26 -9.44 -6.99 -19.14
N ASP A 27 -8.26 -6.78 -18.53
CA ASP A 27 -8.01 -5.65 -17.63
C ASP A 27 -6.71 -4.90 -17.98
N ASP A 28 -6.74 -3.58 -17.84
CA ASP A 28 -5.63 -2.71 -18.23
C ASP A 28 -4.61 -2.56 -17.10
N CYS A 29 -3.65 -3.50 -17.07
CA CYS A 29 -2.60 -3.55 -16.07
C CYS A 29 -1.61 -2.37 -16.14
N ARG A 30 -1.66 -1.50 -17.15
CA ARG A 30 -0.73 -0.36 -17.26
C ARG A 30 -0.96 0.67 -16.14
N GLN A 31 -2.17 0.74 -15.58
CA GLN A 31 -2.44 1.57 -14.40
C GLN A 31 -1.72 1.03 -13.16
N ASP A 32 -1.76 -0.29 -12.95
CA ASP A 32 -1.01 -0.93 -11.87
C ASP A 32 0.50 -0.69 -11.99
N VAL A 33 1.04 -0.79 -13.21
CA VAL A 33 2.45 -0.50 -13.49
C VAL A 33 2.83 0.91 -13.02
N LEU A 34 1.98 1.91 -13.31
CA LEU A 34 2.23 3.29 -12.87
C LEU A 34 2.17 3.45 -11.35
N ALA A 35 1.18 2.85 -10.68
CA ALA A 35 1.11 2.88 -9.21
C ALA A 35 2.35 2.24 -8.59
N LEU A 36 2.74 1.06 -9.07
CA LEU A 36 3.89 0.33 -8.57
C LEU A 36 5.20 1.06 -8.82
N GLN A 37 5.32 1.76 -9.95
CA GLN A 37 6.46 2.64 -10.22
C GLN A 37 6.57 3.75 -9.17
N ILE A 38 5.45 4.39 -8.81
CA ILE A 38 5.44 5.44 -7.78
C ILE A 38 5.73 4.86 -6.38
N ILE A 39 5.18 3.69 -6.07
CA ILE A 39 5.47 2.97 -4.82
C ILE A 39 6.96 2.61 -4.73
N ALA A 40 7.57 2.20 -5.85
CA ALA A 40 9.01 1.95 -5.91
C ALA A 40 9.83 3.23 -5.68
N MET A 41 9.39 4.37 -6.23
CA MET A 41 10.00 5.67 -5.94
C MET A 41 9.91 6.02 -4.45
N PHE A 42 8.75 5.84 -3.82
CA PHE A 42 8.60 6.04 -2.37
C PHE A 42 9.53 5.14 -1.56
N LYS A 43 9.62 3.86 -1.91
CA LYS A 43 10.54 2.91 -1.28
C LYS A 43 11.99 3.41 -1.34
N ASN A 44 12.42 3.91 -2.50
CA ASN A 44 13.77 4.43 -2.69
C ASN A 44 14.01 5.70 -1.87
N ILE A 45 13.04 6.63 -1.82
CA ILE A 45 13.11 7.86 -1.01
C ILE A 45 13.24 7.50 0.48
N PHE A 46 12.38 6.61 0.98
CA PHE A 46 12.40 6.20 2.38
C PHE A 46 13.69 5.49 2.77
N SER A 47 14.17 4.58 1.92
CA SER A 47 15.42 3.87 2.14
C SER A 47 16.62 4.81 2.09
N GLY A 48 16.64 5.78 1.17
CA GLY A 48 17.70 6.77 1.05
C GLY A 48 17.81 7.71 2.27
N LEU A 49 16.70 7.99 2.95
CA LEU A 49 16.65 8.78 4.18
C LEU A 49 16.82 7.93 5.46
N GLY A 50 16.98 6.60 5.33
CA GLY A 50 17.07 5.70 6.48
C GLY A 50 15.76 5.59 7.28
N LEU A 51 14.61 5.92 6.69
CA LEU A 51 13.32 5.75 7.34
C LEU A 51 12.94 4.26 7.35
N MET A 52 12.62 3.74 8.53
CA MET A 52 12.14 2.37 8.69
C MET A 52 10.68 2.25 8.25
N LEU A 53 10.46 2.30 6.95
CA LEU A 53 9.17 2.17 6.29
C LEU A 53 9.25 1.02 5.30
N TYR A 54 8.18 0.25 5.19
CA TYR A 54 8.15 -0.93 4.33
C TYR A 54 7.14 -0.74 3.19
N LEU A 55 7.63 -0.88 1.96
CA LEU A 55 6.81 -0.95 0.76
C LEU A 55 7.30 -2.12 -0.10
N PHE A 56 6.35 -2.87 -0.63
CA PHE A 56 6.63 -3.99 -1.53
C PHE A 56 6.05 -3.69 -2.93
N PRO A 57 6.83 -3.04 -3.82
CA PRO A 57 6.44 -2.90 -5.21
C PRO A 57 6.61 -4.26 -5.90
N TYR A 58 5.55 -5.07 -5.93
CA TYR A 58 5.52 -6.29 -6.73
C TYR A 58 5.61 -5.95 -8.22
N ARG A 59 5.95 -6.94 -9.05
CA ARG A 59 6.15 -6.70 -10.48
C ARG A 59 4.84 -6.93 -11.22
N VAL A 60 4.49 -5.97 -12.07
CA VAL A 60 3.42 -6.08 -13.04
C VAL A 60 4.00 -5.77 -14.40
N THR A 61 3.69 -6.60 -15.39
CA THR A 61 4.11 -6.42 -16.77
C THR A 61 2.87 -6.42 -17.65
N ALA A 62 2.56 -5.28 -18.26
CA ALA A 62 1.55 -5.21 -19.31
C ALA A 62 2.13 -5.84 -20.59
N THR A 63 1.54 -6.95 -21.03
CA THR A 63 2.05 -7.74 -22.16
C THR A 63 1.36 -7.39 -23.48
N ALA A 64 0.07 -7.04 -23.43
CA ALA A 64 -0.72 -6.62 -24.57
C ALA A 64 -1.89 -5.71 -24.10
N PRO A 65 -2.62 -5.03 -25.01
CA PRO A 65 -3.81 -4.27 -24.63
C PRO A 65 -4.83 -5.17 -23.90
N GLY A 66 -5.17 -4.82 -22.65
CA GLY A 66 -6.07 -5.60 -21.81
C GLY A 66 -5.47 -6.90 -21.24
N CYS A 67 -4.16 -7.12 -21.38
CA CYS A 67 -3.46 -8.28 -20.84
C CYS A 67 -2.27 -7.87 -19.98
N GLY A 68 -2.06 -8.58 -18.88
CA GLY A 68 -0.88 -8.40 -18.05
C GLY A 68 -0.53 -9.61 -17.21
N VAL A 69 0.70 -9.62 -16.74
CA VAL A 69 1.25 -10.62 -15.84
C VAL A 69 1.58 -9.93 -14.52
N ILE A 70 1.09 -10.49 -13.42
CA ILE A 70 1.27 -9.97 -12.07
C ILE A 70 2.01 -11.03 -11.25
N ASP A 71 3.15 -10.65 -10.67
CA ASP A 71 3.88 -11.55 -9.77
C ASP A 71 3.12 -11.68 -8.45
N VAL A 72 2.91 -12.92 -8.00
CA VAL A 72 2.23 -13.18 -6.73
C VAL A 72 3.17 -12.81 -5.58
N VAL A 73 2.65 -12.10 -4.59
CA VAL A 73 3.38 -11.80 -3.36
C VAL A 73 3.62 -13.11 -2.60
N PRO A 74 4.87 -13.56 -2.42
CA PRO A 74 5.15 -14.86 -1.83
C PRO A 74 4.77 -14.88 -0.36
N ASN A 75 4.19 -15.99 0.11
CA ASN A 75 3.84 -16.21 1.52
C ASN A 75 2.94 -15.12 2.12
N ALA A 76 2.07 -14.52 1.31
CA ALA A 76 1.11 -13.53 1.77
C ALA A 76 -0.31 -14.11 1.76
N THR A 77 -1.07 -13.82 2.81
CA THR A 77 -2.47 -14.23 2.96
C THR A 77 -3.35 -12.98 2.86
N SER A 78 -4.43 -13.06 2.08
CA SER A 78 -5.37 -11.93 2.00
C SER A 78 -6.24 -11.85 3.25
N ARG A 79 -6.66 -10.63 3.63
CA ARG A 79 -7.56 -10.46 4.78
C ARG A 79 -8.90 -11.16 4.60
N ASP A 80 -9.38 -11.24 3.36
CA ASP A 80 -10.66 -11.89 3.02
C ASP A 80 -10.58 -13.42 3.21
N GLU A 81 -9.47 -14.02 2.77
CA GLU A 81 -9.17 -15.44 3.00
C GLU A 81 -9.11 -15.77 4.50
N MET A 82 -8.55 -14.88 5.32
CA MET A 82 -8.58 -15.02 6.78
C MET A 82 -10.00 -14.96 7.36
N GLY A 83 -10.84 -14.05 6.85
CA GLY A 83 -12.24 -13.91 7.27
C GLY A 83 -13.06 -15.16 6.94
N ARG A 84 -12.87 -15.75 5.75
CA ARG A 84 -13.50 -17.02 5.35
C ARG A 84 -13.01 -18.21 6.17
N ALA A 85 -11.76 -18.18 6.65
CA ALA A 85 -11.21 -19.16 7.56
C ALA A 85 -11.73 -19.07 9.01
N LYS A 86 -12.77 -18.25 9.28
CA LYS A 86 -13.38 -17.99 10.61
C LYS A 86 -12.46 -17.31 11.62
N ILE A 87 -11.33 -16.74 11.19
CA ILE A 87 -10.51 -15.87 12.03
C ILE A 87 -11.01 -14.44 11.83
N ASN A 88 -12.08 -14.10 12.55
CA ASN A 88 -12.74 -12.80 12.41
C ASN A 88 -11.88 -11.64 12.95
N ASP A 89 -10.88 -11.91 13.80
CA ASP A 89 -10.05 -10.88 14.43
C ASP A 89 -8.60 -10.93 13.93
N LEU A 90 -8.07 -9.76 13.52
CA LEU A 90 -6.69 -9.58 13.12
C LEU A 90 -5.71 -9.93 14.24
N LEU A 91 -6.06 -9.57 15.47
CA LEU A 91 -5.21 -9.84 16.62
C LEU A 91 -5.09 -11.34 16.86
N ALA A 92 -6.21 -12.08 16.77
CA ALA A 92 -6.22 -13.54 16.89
C ALA A 92 -5.34 -14.21 15.83
N PHE A 93 -5.34 -13.71 14.59
CA PHE A 93 -4.43 -14.21 13.54
C PHE A 93 -2.96 -13.98 13.89
N PHE A 94 -2.60 -12.78 14.35
CA PHE A 94 -1.23 -12.48 14.75
C PHE A 94 -0.80 -13.33 15.95
N VAL A 95 -1.70 -13.57 16.91
CA VAL A 95 -1.41 -14.45 18.05
C VAL A 95 -1.24 -15.90 17.61
N ALA A 96 -2.09 -16.40 16.71
CA ALA A 96 -1.97 -17.76 16.18
C ALA A 96 -0.69 -17.97 15.36
N ARG A 97 -0.22 -16.94 14.64
CA ARG A 97 0.94 -17.04 13.74
C ARG A 97 2.27 -16.74 14.43
N TYR A 98 2.31 -15.75 15.31
CA TYR A 98 3.54 -15.23 15.93
C TYR A 98 3.64 -15.50 17.44
N GLY A 99 2.61 -16.08 18.05
CA GLY A 99 2.56 -16.39 19.48
C GLY A 99 1.94 -15.29 20.34
N SER A 100 2.10 -15.41 21.65
CA SER A 100 1.54 -14.46 22.62
C SER A 100 2.03 -13.02 22.37
N PRO A 101 1.26 -11.97 22.70
CA PRO A 101 1.69 -10.58 22.54
C PRO A 101 3.02 -10.21 23.21
N ASP A 102 3.46 -10.97 24.21
CA ASP A 102 4.71 -10.77 24.93
C ASP A 102 5.94 -11.39 24.24
N THR A 103 5.76 -12.18 23.17
CA THR A 103 6.88 -12.81 22.45
C THR A 103 7.62 -11.79 21.59
N VAL A 104 8.93 -12.01 21.39
CA VAL A 104 9.77 -11.16 20.55
C VAL A 104 9.28 -11.19 19.10
N GLU A 105 8.81 -12.36 18.65
CA GLU A 105 8.28 -12.60 17.31
C GLU A 105 7.02 -11.77 17.07
N PHE A 106 6.08 -11.74 18.01
CA PHE A 106 4.87 -10.93 17.91
C PHE A 106 5.21 -9.44 17.90
N GLN A 107 6.10 -8.99 18.78
CA GLN A 107 6.53 -7.60 18.85
C GLN A 107 7.19 -7.14 17.54
N LYS A 108 8.02 -8.00 16.94
CA LYS A 108 8.64 -7.76 15.64
C LYS A 108 7.60 -7.71 14.51
N ALA A 109 6.67 -8.65 14.48
CA ALA A 109 5.59 -8.67 13.50
C ALA A 109 4.68 -7.43 13.61
N ARG A 110 4.38 -7.01 14.84
CA ARG A 110 3.61 -5.78 15.11
C ARG A 110 4.36 -4.52 14.64
N LEU A 111 5.68 -4.47 14.84
CA LEU A 111 6.49 -3.36 14.34
C LEU A 111 6.47 -3.31 12.80
N ASN A 112 6.68 -4.47 12.15
CA ASN A 112 6.60 -4.61 10.69
C ASN A 112 5.23 -4.18 10.14
N PHE A 113 4.16 -4.54 10.84
CA PHE A 113 2.80 -4.09 10.54
C PHE A 113 2.67 -2.57 10.61
N ILE A 114 3.16 -1.95 11.69
CA ILE A 114 3.12 -0.49 11.86
C ILE A 114 3.91 0.23 10.75
N GLN A 115 5.12 -0.25 10.43
CA GLN A 115 6.00 0.34 9.43
C GLN A 115 5.43 0.27 8.01
N SER A 116 4.86 -0.88 7.64
CA SER A 116 4.20 -1.07 6.35
C SER A 116 2.90 -0.29 6.25
N MET A 117 2.08 -0.31 7.31
CA MET A 117 0.82 0.43 7.36
C MET A 117 1.03 1.95 7.21
N ALA A 118 2.04 2.51 7.88
CA ALA A 118 2.39 3.93 7.76
C ALA A 118 2.77 4.30 6.32
N ALA A 119 3.60 3.48 5.67
CA ALA A 119 4.05 3.72 4.31
C ALA A 119 2.92 3.63 3.28
N TYR A 120 2.11 2.56 3.36
CA TYR A 120 0.96 2.38 2.47
C TYR A 120 -0.15 3.40 2.71
N SER A 121 -0.32 3.90 3.95
CA SER A 121 -1.28 4.98 4.25
C SER A 121 -0.94 6.27 3.52
N VAL A 122 0.34 6.68 3.52
CA VAL A 122 0.79 7.84 2.73
C VAL A 122 0.67 7.58 1.23
N ALA A 123 1.03 6.38 0.77
CA ALA A 123 0.89 6.03 -0.65
C ALA A 123 -0.57 6.09 -1.12
N CYS A 124 -1.51 5.54 -0.34
CA CYS A 124 -2.95 5.61 -0.60
C CYS A 124 -3.47 7.04 -0.62
N TYR A 125 -3.00 7.89 0.30
CA TYR A 125 -3.39 9.29 0.34
C TYR A 125 -2.96 10.07 -0.91
N ILE A 126 -1.70 9.89 -1.34
CA ILE A 126 -1.13 10.60 -2.49
C ILE A 126 -1.69 10.09 -3.82
N LEU A 127 -1.83 8.78 -3.96
CA LEU A 127 -2.32 8.13 -5.19
C LEU A 127 -3.85 8.10 -5.28
N GLN A 128 -4.56 8.39 -4.19
CA GLN A 128 -6.03 8.37 -4.10
C GLN A 128 -6.59 7.02 -4.55
N ILE A 129 -6.08 5.95 -3.95
CA ILE A 129 -6.51 4.60 -4.31
C ILE A 129 -7.88 4.34 -3.68
N LYS A 130 -8.93 4.32 -4.50
CA LYS A 130 -10.32 4.29 -4.02
C LYS A 130 -10.79 2.89 -3.62
N ASP A 131 -10.30 1.85 -4.29
CA ASP A 131 -10.83 0.49 -4.12
C ASP A 131 -10.05 -0.32 -3.08
N ARG A 132 -10.10 0.13 -1.82
CA ARG A 132 -9.33 -0.49 -0.72
C ARG A 132 -10.24 -1.26 0.23
N HIS A 133 -10.81 -2.36 -0.28
CA HIS A 133 -11.52 -3.35 0.55
C HIS A 133 -10.54 -4.37 1.16
N ASN A 134 -11.03 -5.20 2.09
CA ASN A 134 -10.21 -6.16 2.83
C ASN A 134 -9.48 -7.16 1.90
N GLY A 135 -10.09 -7.56 0.78
CA GLY A 135 -9.44 -8.42 -0.23
C GLY A 135 -8.18 -7.83 -0.87
N ASN A 136 -8.04 -6.49 -0.90
CA ASN A 136 -6.89 -5.81 -1.51
C ASN A 136 -5.75 -5.54 -0.51
N ILE A 137 -5.91 -6.01 0.73
CA ILE A 137 -4.91 -5.88 1.79
C ILE A 137 -4.42 -7.28 2.14
N MET A 138 -3.16 -7.56 1.79
CA MET A 138 -2.49 -8.81 2.09
C MET A 138 -1.55 -8.63 3.27
N ILE A 139 -1.32 -9.70 4.02
CA ILE A 139 -0.37 -9.74 5.14
C ILE A 139 0.67 -10.81 4.83
N ASP A 140 1.95 -10.42 4.82
CA ASP A 140 3.05 -11.35 4.59
C ASP A 140 3.40 -12.18 5.84
N ALA A 141 4.26 -13.18 5.67
CA ALA A 141 4.71 -14.07 6.73
C ALA A 141 5.53 -13.39 7.85
N HIS A 142 5.91 -12.12 7.70
CA HIS A 142 6.63 -11.33 8.69
C HIS A 142 5.75 -10.26 9.35
N GLY A 143 4.47 -10.16 8.97
CA GLY A 143 3.50 -9.23 9.53
C GLY A 143 3.42 -7.90 8.79
N HIS A 144 4.07 -7.74 7.63
CA HIS A 144 3.89 -6.56 6.80
C HIS A 144 2.55 -6.59 6.07
N ILE A 145 1.93 -5.42 5.96
CA ILE A 145 0.83 -5.19 5.04
C ILE A 145 1.39 -4.92 3.65
N VAL A 146 0.78 -5.53 2.64
CA VAL A 146 1.01 -5.26 1.23
C VAL A 146 -0.34 -4.96 0.57
N HIS A 147 -0.49 -3.76 0.02
CA HIS A 147 -1.67 -3.43 -0.79
C HIS A 147 -1.48 -3.96 -2.21
N VAL A 148 -2.52 -4.60 -2.74
CA VAL A 148 -2.58 -5.13 -4.11
C VAL A 148 -3.76 -4.53 -4.88
N ASP A 149 -3.77 -4.74 -6.19
CA ASP A 149 -4.80 -4.29 -7.13
C ASP A 149 -5.02 -2.76 -7.13
N PHE A 150 -4.20 -2.04 -7.89
CA PHE A 150 -4.21 -0.58 -8.02
C PHE A 150 -5.00 -0.12 -9.26
N GLY A 151 -5.95 -0.91 -9.77
CA GLY A 151 -6.71 -0.59 -10.99
C GLY A 151 -7.52 0.72 -10.96
N PHE A 152 -7.70 1.34 -9.78
CA PHE A 152 -8.44 2.59 -9.61
C PHE A 152 -7.59 3.69 -8.96
N LEU A 153 -6.81 4.40 -9.78
CA LEU A 153 -5.97 5.52 -9.35
C LEU A 153 -6.63 6.88 -9.62
N PHE A 154 -6.28 7.87 -8.81
CA PHE A 154 -6.53 9.30 -9.01
C PHE A 154 -7.99 9.77 -9.09
N ASP A 155 -8.71 9.46 -10.17
CA ASP A 155 -9.92 10.21 -10.55
C ASP A 155 -10.97 9.43 -11.34
N ILE A 156 -11.15 8.14 -11.06
CA ILE A 156 -12.37 7.46 -11.50
C ILE A 156 -13.52 7.97 -10.62
N ASP A 157 -14.29 8.92 -11.14
CA ASP A 157 -15.64 9.21 -10.67
C ASP A 157 -16.51 7.97 -10.95
N LYS A 158 -16.56 7.02 -10.02
CA LYS A 158 -17.80 6.27 -9.88
C LYS A 158 -18.75 7.18 -9.11
N TYR A 159 -19.57 7.92 -9.87
CA TYR A 159 -20.85 8.41 -9.39
C TYR A 159 -21.67 7.19 -8.93
N CYS A 160 -21.53 6.77 -7.68
CA CYS A 160 -22.57 5.98 -7.03
C CYS A 160 -23.61 6.99 -6.53
N TYR A 161 -24.66 7.19 -7.33
CA TYR A 161 -25.89 7.91 -6.97
C TYR A 161 -25.72 9.37 -6.49
N GLY A 162 -24.88 10.18 -7.16
CA GLY A 162 -24.84 11.63 -6.92
C GLY A 162 -24.23 12.06 -5.58
N VAL A 163 -23.65 11.13 -4.81
CA VAL A 163 -22.94 11.45 -3.57
C VAL A 163 -21.45 11.65 -3.89
N LYS A 164 -20.93 12.87 -3.65
CA LYS A 164 -19.48 13.09 -3.56
C LYS A 164 -18.96 12.32 -2.36
N PHE A 165 -18.41 11.14 -2.59
CA PHE A 165 -17.58 10.47 -1.59
C PHE A 165 -16.33 11.34 -1.40
N GLU A 166 -16.25 12.06 -0.27
CA GLU A 166 -14.96 12.55 0.20
C GLU A 166 -14.06 11.31 0.34
N PRO A 167 -12.93 11.26 -0.36
CA PRO A 167 -12.11 10.06 -0.36
C PRO A 167 -11.62 9.84 1.06
N SER A 168 -12.05 8.74 1.66
CA SER A 168 -11.40 8.19 2.85
C SER A 168 -9.91 8.11 2.53
N SER A 169 -9.11 8.94 3.20
CA SER A 169 -7.72 9.20 2.80
C SER A 169 -6.86 7.93 2.80
N PHE A 170 -7.19 6.97 3.66
CA PHE A 170 -6.74 5.58 3.64
C PHE A 170 -7.62 4.77 4.61
N LYS A 171 -7.65 3.44 4.47
CA LYS A 171 -8.48 2.57 5.33
C LYS A 171 -7.76 2.25 6.63
N LEU A 172 -8.29 2.72 7.76
CA LEU A 172 -7.77 2.40 9.10
C LEU A 172 -8.89 1.80 9.95
N THR A 173 -8.98 0.47 10.00
CA THR A 173 -10.05 -0.19 10.75
C THR A 173 -9.74 -0.28 12.25
N HIS A 174 -10.78 -0.46 13.07
CA HIS A 174 -10.62 -0.62 14.52
C HIS A 174 -9.69 -1.77 14.87
N GLU A 175 -9.80 -2.90 14.17
CA GLU A 175 -8.96 -4.10 14.37
C GLU A 175 -7.48 -3.83 14.11
N MET A 176 -7.15 -2.97 13.12
CA MET A 176 -5.76 -2.55 12.88
C MET A 176 -5.22 -1.72 14.04
N VAL A 177 -6.03 -0.83 14.61
CA VAL A 177 -5.64 -0.02 15.78
C VAL A 177 -5.48 -0.89 17.03
N VAL A 178 -6.36 -1.88 17.22
CA VAL A 178 -6.22 -2.87 18.29
C VAL A 178 -4.91 -3.66 18.15
N LEU A 179 -4.55 -4.10 16.95
CA LEU A 179 -3.27 -4.78 16.70
C LEU A 179 -2.06 -3.88 17.05
N MET A 180 -2.15 -2.57 16.80
CA MET A 180 -1.13 -1.60 17.20
C MET A 180 -1.06 -1.38 18.73
N GLY A 181 -1.98 -1.96 19.50
CA GLY A 181 -2.07 -1.86 20.96
C GLY A 181 -3.10 -0.84 21.46
N GLY A 182 -3.93 -0.28 20.57
CA GLY A 182 -4.94 0.72 20.91
C GLY A 182 -4.50 2.16 20.68
N ARG A 183 -5.44 3.10 20.85
CA ARG A 183 -5.28 4.52 20.49
C ARG A 183 -4.23 5.26 21.33
N GLU A 184 -4.11 4.91 22.60
CA GLU A 184 -3.16 5.52 23.54
C GLU A 184 -1.85 4.73 23.64
N SER A 185 -1.66 3.74 22.76
CA SER A 185 -0.49 2.88 22.78
C SER A 185 0.72 3.55 22.14
N GLN A 186 1.90 3.10 22.55
CA GLN A 186 3.15 3.48 21.89
C GLN A 186 3.18 3.05 20.41
N GLY A 187 2.50 1.96 20.05
CA GLY A 187 2.43 1.47 18.67
C GLY A 187 1.63 2.41 17.77
N TYR A 188 0.50 2.93 18.24
CA TYR A 188 -0.28 3.92 17.50
C TYR A 188 0.46 5.26 17.40
N ALA A 189 1.11 5.70 18.48
CA ALA A 189 1.96 6.90 18.44
C ALA A 189 3.10 6.76 17.41
N LEU A 190 3.74 5.58 17.34
CA LEU A 190 4.77 5.29 16.35
C LEU A 190 4.20 5.30 14.92
N PHE A 191 3.03 4.72 14.70
CA PHE A 191 2.33 4.77 13.41
C PHE A 191 2.10 6.21 12.95
N VAL A 192 1.57 7.08 13.82
CA VAL A 192 1.33 8.49 13.49
C VAL A 192 2.65 9.19 13.16
N GLN A 193 3.69 9.00 13.97
CA GLN A 193 5.01 9.59 13.74
C GLN A 193 5.64 9.14 12.43
N LEU A 194 5.60 7.84 12.12
CA LEU A 194 6.12 7.30 10.87
C LEU A 194 5.34 7.81 9.66
N THR A 195 4.03 7.93 9.77
CA THR A 195 3.17 8.47 8.71
C THR A 195 3.50 9.93 8.41
N VAL A 196 3.70 10.75 9.45
CA VAL A 196 4.12 12.16 9.30
C VAL A 196 5.52 12.24 8.68
N LYS A 197 6.48 11.45 9.17
CA LYS A 197 7.85 11.42 8.63
C LYS A 197 7.87 10.98 7.16
N ALA A 198 7.08 9.96 6.81
CA ALA A 198 6.91 9.49 5.43
C ALA A 198 6.36 10.61 4.53
N PHE A 199 5.33 11.32 4.99
CA PHE A 199 4.77 12.43 4.23
C PHE A 199 5.78 13.57 4.04
N LEU A 200 6.51 13.97 5.09
CA LEU A 200 7.54 15.00 4.98
C LEU A 200 8.67 14.59 4.04
N ALA A 201 9.07 13.32 4.06
CA ALA A 201 10.12 12.76 3.21
C ALA A 201 9.79 12.81 1.71
N ILE A 202 8.52 12.62 1.32
CA ILE A 202 8.13 12.64 -0.11
C ILE A 202 7.94 14.06 -0.66
N ARG A 203 7.68 15.06 0.19
CA ARG A 203 7.37 16.44 -0.24
C ARG A 203 8.46 17.08 -1.11
N PRO A 204 9.76 16.96 -0.79
CA PRO A 204 10.83 17.47 -1.67
C PRO A 204 10.84 16.83 -3.06
N HIS A 205 10.30 15.62 -3.21
CA HIS A 205 10.27 14.85 -4.46
C HIS A 205 8.98 15.05 -5.26
N THR A 206 8.12 16.00 -4.87
CA THR A 206 6.82 16.27 -5.51
C THR A 206 6.94 16.40 -7.03
N GLU A 207 7.91 17.17 -7.52
CA GLU A 207 8.02 17.44 -8.96
C GLU A 207 8.40 16.18 -9.75
N GLN A 208 9.30 15.34 -9.24
CA GLN A 208 9.68 14.07 -9.87
C GLN A 208 8.48 13.10 -9.96
N LEU A 209 7.69 13.03 -8.89
CA LEU A 209 6.49 12.20 -8.82
C LEU A 209 5.41 12.70 -9.78
N VAL A 210 5.19 14.02 -9.81
CA VAL A 210 4.22 14.67 -10.70
C VAL A 210 4.61 14.48 -12.16
N GLN A 211 5.89 14.62 -12.51
CA GLN A 211 6.39 14.41 -13.87
C GLN A 211 6.22 12.97 -14.34
N THR A 212 6.46 11.99 -13.45
CA THR A 212 6.24 10.57 -13.75
C THR A 212 4.79 10.29 -14.15
N VAL A 213 3.83 10.90 -13.44
CA VAL A 213 2.40 10.80 -13.78
C VAL A 213 2.05 11.59 -15.03
N ALA A 214 2.64 12.78 -15.22
CA ALA A 214 2.39 13.63 -16.37
C ALA A 214 2.76 12.96 -17.70
N MET A 215 3.86 12.20 -17.74
CA MET A 215 4.27 11.42 -18.92
C MET A 215 3.23 10.37 -19.35
N MET A 216 2.42 9.89 -18.40
CA MET A 216 1.39 8.87 -18.65
C MET A 216 0.01 9.46 -18.97
N LEU A 217 -0.15 10.78 -19.03
CA LEU A 217 -1.43 11.40 -19.39
C LEU A 217 -1.88 11.09 -20.82
N GLY A 218 -0.92 10.96 -21.75
CA GLY A 218 -1.21 10.75 -23.17
C GLY A 218 -1.68 9.34 -23.54
N THR A 219 -1.70 8.39 -22.59
CA THR A 219 -2.05 6.98 -22.86
C THR A 219 -3.54 6.70 -22.83
N GLY A 220 -4.38 7.68 -22.44
CA GLY A 220 -5.83 7.61 -22.50
C GLY A 220 -6.50 6.76 -21.41
N PHE A 221 -5.92 6.66 -20.20
CA PHE A 221 -6.61 5.93 -19.13
C PHE A 221 -7.89 6.65 -18.67
N PRO A 222 -8.98 5.92 -18.35
CA PRO A 222 -10.22 6.49 -17.81
C PRO A 222 -10.01 7.33 -16.54
N SER A 223 -8.94 7.03 -15.81
CA SER A 223 -8.54 7.63 -14.53
C SER A 223 -7.88 9.01 -14.68
N PHE A 224 -7.45 9.41 -15.88
CA PHE A 224 -6.81 10.70 -16.12
C PHE A 224 -7.77 11.64 -16.85
N LYS A 225 -8.12 12.74 -16.18
CA LYS A 225 -8.95 13.82 -16.76
C LYS A 225 -8.09 14.95 -17.33
N GLY A 226 -6.83 14.67 -17.68
CA GLY A 226 -5.85 15.63 -18.19
C GLY A 226 -5.19 16.47 -17.09
N GLU A 227 -4.93 17.75 -17.39
CA GLU A 227 -4.27 18.71 -16.49
C GLU A 227 -4.88 18.84 -15.07
N PRO A 228 -6.22 18.77 -14.89
CA PRO A 228 -6.83 18.80 -13.56
C PRO A 228 -6.33 17.70 -12.62
N THR A 229 -6.04 16.50 -13.14
CA THR A 229 -5.55 15.38 -12.34
C THR A 229 -4.14 15.66 -11.80
N ILE A 230 -3.28 16.26 -12.62
CA ILE A 230 -1.92 16.67 -12.25
C ILE A 230 -1.95 17.79 -11.21
N LYS A 231 -2.81 18.79 -11.42
CA LYS A 231 -2.98 19.89 -10.46
C LYS A 231 -3.42 19.36 -9.09
N ARG A 232 -4.43 18.49 -9.06
CA ARG A 232 -4.88 17.84 -7.81
C ARG A 232 -3.79 16.98 -7.17
N LEU A 233 -2.98 16.26 -7.97
CA LEU A 233 -1.85 15.51 -7.44
C LEU A 233 -0.83 16.42 -6.78
N ARG A 234 -0.46 17.53 -7.42
CA ARG A 234 0.46 18.51 -6.84
C ARG A 234 -0.10 19.14 -5.57
N ASP A 235 -1.39 19.50 -5.57
CA ASP A 235 -2.05 20.11 -4.41
C ASP A 235 -2.04 19.18 -3.18
N ARG A 236 -2.06 17.84 -3.36
CA ARG A 236 -1.98 16.85 -2.27
C ARG A 236 -0.66 16.84 -1.50
N PHE A 237 0.43 17.33 -2.09
CA PHE A 237 1.71 17.48 -1.38
C PHE A 237 1.77 18.74 -0.50
N ALA A 238 0.71 19.57 -0.54
CA ALA A 238 0.64 20.84 0.15
C ALA A 238 1.92 21.69 -0.07
N PRO A 239 2.22 22.09 -1.33
CA PRO A 239 3.49 22.74 -1.67
C PRO A 239 3.68 24.11 -1.01
N GLY A 240 2.59 24.79 -0.62
CA GLY A 240 2.63 26.14 -0.04
C GLY A 240 2.70 26.21 1.49
N VAL A 241 2.78 25.07 2.20
CA VAL A 241 2.78 25.05 3.67
C VAL A 241 4.16 24.72 4.24
N THR A 242 4.44 25.21 5.44
CA THR A 242 5.67 24.86 6.17
C THR A 242 5.70 23.37 6.56
N GLU A 243 6.87 22.82 6.87
CA GLU A 243 6.98 21.43 7.35
C GLU A 243 6.13 21.17 8.60
N ARG A 244 6.04 22.13 9.50
CA ARG A 244 5.18 22.04 10.70
C ARG A 244 3.71 21.95 10.33
N GLN A 245 3.23 22.83 9.46
CA GLN A 245 1.84 22.81 8.99
C GLN A 245 1.53 21.53 8.19
N ALA A 246 2.48 21.02 7.40
CA ALA A 246 2.34 19.75 6.71
C ALA A 246 2.26 18.56 7.67
N ALA A 247 3.01 18.59 8.78
CA ALA A 247 2.91 17.59 9.83
C ALA A 247 1.54 17.62 10.50
N ASP A 248 1.06 18.80 10.90
CA ASP A 248 -0.25 18.99 11.52
C ASP A 248 -1.38 18.55 10.57
N PHE A 249 -1.24 18.84 9.27
CA PHE A 249 -2.16 18.40 8.23
C PHE A 249 -2.22 16.88 8.11
N MET A 250 -1.07 16.20 8.06
CA MET A 250 -1.04 14.74 7.97
C MET A 250 -1.58 14.09 9.25
N MET A 251 -1.32 14.66 10.42
CA MET A 251 -1.91 14.20 11.68
C MET A 251 -3.44 14.32 11.67
N ALA A 252 -3.99 15.42 11.14
CA ALA A 252 -5.43 15.60 10.99
C ALA A 252 -6.05 14.55 10.04
N ILE A 253 -5.37 14.23 8.94
CA ILE A 253 -5.81 13.17 8.02
C ILE A 253 -5.87 11.82 8.72
N VAL A 254 -4.85 11.46 9.51
CA VAL A 254 -4.82 10.19 10.25
C VAL A 254 -5.99 10.10 11.24
N LYS A 255 -6.30 11.22 11.92
CA LYS A 255 -7.44 11.30 12.83
C LYS A 255 -8.78 11.09 12.09
N ASN A 256 -8.97 11.76 10.96
CA ASN A 256 -10.18 11.66 10.15
C ASN A 256 -10.36 10.26 9.52
N ALA A 257 -9.27 9.60 9.13
CA ALA A 257 -9.30 8.25 8.57
C ALA A 257 -9.86 7.22 9.57
N HIS A 258 -9.67 7.46 10.88
CA HIS A 258 -10.19 6.60 11.95
C HIS A 258 -11.69 6.82 12.24
N GLU A 259 -12.16 8.07 12.16
CA GLU A 259 -13.54 8.45 12.50
C GLU A 259 -14.56 8.11 11.39
N ASN A 260 -14.08 7.74 10.19
CA ASN A 260 -14.93 7.46 9.04
C ASN A 260 -15.52 6.04 9.07
N MET A 261 -16.66 5.88 9.75
CA MET A 261 -17.55 4.70 9.68
C MET A 261 -18.06 4.36 8.26
N ARG A 262 -17.84 5.23 7.26
CA ARG A 262 -18.32 5.06 5.88
C ARG A 262 -17.59 3.97 5.10
N SER A 263 -16.35 3.62 5.46
CA SER A 263 -15.62 2.52 4.80
C SER A 263 -16.23 1.15 5.12
N THR A 264 -16.82 0.99 6.31
CA THR A 264 -17.50 -0.26 6.72
C THR A 264 -18.75 -0.50 5.88
N VAL A 265 -19.49 0.56 5.54
CA VAL A 265 -20.69 0.48 4.68
C VAL A 265 -20.33 0.09 3.24
N TYR A 266 -19.16 0.53 2.73
CA TYR A 266 -18.69 0.14 1.41
C TYR A 266 -18.25 -1.34 1.36
N ASP A 267 -17.60 -1.84 2.41
CA ASP A 267 -17.26 -3.26 2.54
C ASP A 267 -18.52 -4.15 2.55
N GLU A 268 -19.58 -3.74 3.25
CA GLU A 268 -20.88 -4.44 3.23
C GLU A 268 -21.55 -4.39 1.85
N PHE A 269 -21.49 -3.24 1.16
CA PHE A 269 -22.06 -3.09 -0.17
C PHE A 269 -21.36 -3.99 -1.21
N GLN A 270 -20.03 -4.11 -1.12
CA GLN A 270 -19.24 -5.03 -1.95
C GLN A 270 -19.49 -6.50 -1.62
N ARG A 271 -19.64 -6.87 -0.34
CA ARG A 271 -20.08 -8.23 0.06
C ARG A 271 -21.41 -8.60 -0.60
N LEU A 272 -22.38 -7.68 -0.57
CA LEU A 272 -23.69 -7.85 -1.19
C LEU A 272 -23.62 -7.95 -2.72
N GLN A 273 -22.70 -7.21 -3.37
CA GLN A 273 -22.49 -7.28 -4.82
C GLN A 273 -21.77 -8.54 -5.28
N ASN A 274 -20.85 -9.08 -4.46
CA ASN A 274 -20.09 -10.30 -4.75
C ASN A 274 -20.84 -11.59 -4.39
N GLY A 275 -22.07 -11.49 -3.86
CA GLY A 275 -23.01 -12.61 -3.75
C GLY A 275 -22.60 -13.71 -2.76
N GLU A 276 -22.05 -13.34 -1.60
CA GLU A 276 -21.93 -14.24 -0.44
C GLU A 276 -22.95 -13.89 0.65
#